data_AF-A0A0S8DMI1-F1
#
_entry.id   AF-A0A0S8DMI1-F1
#
_cell.length_a   1.000
_cell.length_b   1.000
_cell.length_c   1.000
_cell.angle_alpha   90.00
_cell.angle_beta   90.00
_cell.angle_gamma   90.00
#
_symmetry.space_group_name_H-M   'P 1'
#
loop_
_entity.id
_entity.type
_entity.pdbx_description
1 polymer ?
#
loop_
_entity_poly.entity_id
_entity_poly.type
_entity_poly.pdbx_seq_one_letter_code
_entity_poly.pdbx_strand_id
1 'polypeptide(L)'
;MLYLFSAAFSPNLDNPPFYMDIPFDENVQIREDVAQTWAAYDLLQIFPDHVLALASLRGIYLDAGDKDELGEQLIAQAFSEALGAAGIDHKFEIFDGAHMDKLYVQLAASLSYLSDALAN
;
A
#
# COMPACT_ATOMS: atom_id res chain seq x y z
N MET A 1 11.88 7.88 2.48
CA MET A 1 10.46 7.84 2.08
C MET A 1 9.93 9.20 1.63
N LEU A 2 9.99 10.28 2.42
CA LEU A 2 9.43 11.61 2.06
C LEU A 2 9.79 12.11 0.64
N TYR A 3 11.07 12.20 0.30
CA TYR A 3 11.51 12.68 -1.02
C TYR A 3 11.08 11.73 -2.16
N LEU A 4 11.12 10.42 -1.92
CA LEU A 4 10.71 9.42 -2.90
C LEU A 4 9.22 9.53 -3.21
N PHE A 5 8.38 9.63 -2.18
CA PHE A 5 6.94 9.81 -2.35
C PHE A 5 6.58 11.17 -2.95
N SER A 6 7.33 12.23 -2.61
CA SER A 6 7.15 13.54 -3.26
C SER A 6 7.42 13.47 -4.75
N ALA A 7 8.50 12.78 -5.16
CA ALA A 7 8.81 12.59 -6.57
C ALA A 7 7.76 11.73 -7.30
N ALA A 8 7.16 10.76 -6.62
CA ALA A 8 6.18 9.84 -7.20
C ALA A 8 4.77 10.45 -7.31
N PHE A 9 4.29 11.09 -6.25
CA PHE A 9 2.89 11.55 -6.14
C PHE A 9 2.71 13.04 -6.46
N SER A 10 3.76 13.86 -6.34
CA SER A 10 3.70 15.30 -6.61
C SER A 10 4.93 15.81 -7.37
N PRO A 11 5.26 15.23 -8.54
CA PRO A 11 6.33 15.76 -9.39
C PRO A 11 5.99 17.17 -9.89
N ASN A 12 6.97 18.06 -9.88
CA ASN A 12 6.81 19.47 -10.26
C ASN A 12 8.11 20.00 -10.91
N LEU A 13 8.15 20.03 -12.24
CA LEU A 13 9.32 20.45 -13.01
C LEU A 13 9.67 21.94 -12.83
N ASP A 14 8.74 22.74 -12.34
CA ASP A 14 8.93 24.17 -12.09
C ASP A 14 9.52 24.45 -10.69
N ASN A 15 9.80 23.40 -9.89
CA ASN A 15 10.34 23.51 -8.54
C ASN A 15 11.77 22.91 -8.40
N PRO A 16 12.80 23.50 -9.04
CA PRO A 16 14.18 23.07 -8.86
C PRO A 16 14.71 23.38 -7.45
N PRO A 17 15.68 22.60 -6.91
CA PRO A 17 16.44 21.54 -7.60
C PRO A 17 15.80 20.15 -7.49
N PHE A 18 14.72 20.00 -6.72
CA PHE A 18 14.14 18.71 -6.41
C PHE A 18 13.09 18.24 -7.43
N TYR A 19 12.54 19.18 -8.20
CA TYR A 19 11.55 18.93 -9.26
C TYR A 19 10.29 18.20 -8.77
N MET A 20 9.87 18.52 -7.55
CA MET A 20 8.73 17.93 -6.86
C MET A 20 8.24 18.83 -5.74
N ASP A 21 6.98 18.65 -5.34
CA ASP A 21 6.41 19.28 -4.17
C ASP A 21 6.44 18.35 -2.96
N ILE A 22 6.91 18.88 -1.82
CA ILE A 22 6.91 18.18 -0.53
C ILE A 22 5.65 18.59 0.24
N PRO A 23 4.99 17.69 0.99
CA PRO A 23 3.74 17.98 1.71
C PRO A 23 3.92 18.85 2.97
N PHE A 24 5.08 19.48 3.15
CA PHE A 24 5.37 20.36 4.28
C PHE A 24 6.00 21.67 3.80
N ASP A 25 5.67 22.77 4.48
CA ASP A 25 6.33 24.06 4.29
C ASP A 25 7.62 24.20 5.13
N GLU A 26 8.30 25.34 5.05
CA GLU A 26 9.52 25.59 5.83
C GLU A 26 9.33 25.59 7.35
N ASN A 27 8.09 25.74 7.83
CA ASN A 27 7.71 25.69 9.24
C ASN A 27 7.17 24.31 9.65
N VAL A 28 7.32 23.30 8.78
CA VAL A 28 6.83 21.93 8.98
C VAL A 28 5.30 21.87 9.16
N GLN A 29 4.59 22.84 8.58
CA GLN A 29 3.12 22.79 8.47
C GLN A 29 2.73 22.02 7.23
N ILE A 30 1.60 21.31 7.30
CA ILE A 30 1.09 20.52 6.18
C ILE A 30 0.67 21.45 5.05
N ARG A 31 1.18 21.18 3.85
CA ARG A 31 0.70 21.78 2.60
C ARG A 31 -0.50 20.99 2.09
N GLU A 32 -1.69 21.47 2.39
CA GLU A 32 -2.95 20.79 2.06
C GLU A 32 -3.10 20.49 0.56
N ASP A 33 -2.65 21.38 -0.32
CA ASP A 33 -2.66 21.16 -1.78
C ASP A 33 -1.91 19.89 -2.20
N VAL A 34 -0.73 19.68 -1.61
CA VAL A 34 0.12 18.52 -1.89
C VAL A 34 -0.39 17.28 -1.14
N ALA A 35 -0.78 17.44 0.12
CA ALA A 35 -1.31 16.35 0.95
C ALA A 35 -2.59 15.75 0.35
N GLN A 36 -3.50 16.56 -0.19
CA GLN A 36 -4.69 16.09 -0.90
C GLN A 36 -4.34 15.36 -2.19
N THR A 37 -3.28 15.80 -2.89
CA THR A 37 -2.77 15.08 -4.07
C THR A 37 -2.30 13.68 -3.68
N TRP A 38 -1.60 13.53 -2.56
CA TRP A 38 -1.16 12.22 -2.07
C TRP A 38 -2.34 11.37 -1.60
N ALA A 39 -3.30 11.96 -0.87
CA ALA A 39 -4.47 11.27 -0.37
C ALA A 39 -5.34 10.65 -1.49
N ALA A 40 -5.34 11.24 -2.68
CA ALA A 40 -6.02 10.69 -3.85
C ALA A 40 -5.44 9.35 -4.35
N TYR A 41 -4.24 8.97 -3.89
CA TYR A 41 -3.59 7.68 -4.17
C TYR A 41 -3.42 6.81 -2.91
N ASP A 42 -3.87 7.29 -1.75
CA ASP A 42 -3.79 6.52 -0.52
C ASP A 42 -4.78 5.36 -0.56
N LEU A 43 -4.25 4.14 -0.37
CA LEU A 43 -4.98 2.89 -0.51
C LEU A 43 -6.23 2.83 0.38
N LEU A 44 -6.17 3.36 1.60
CA LEU A 44 -7.28 3.34 2.55
C LEU A 44 -8.30 4.45 2.26
N GLN A 45 -7.85 5.61 1.76
CA GLN A 45 -8.74 6.69 1.36
C GLN A 45 -9.57 6.32 0.13
N ILE A 46 -8.98 5.65 -0.86
CA ILE A 46 -9.68 5.25 -2.09
C ILE A 46 -10.45 3.93 -1.94
N PHE A 47 -10.25 3.19 -0.86
CA PHE A 47 -10.89 1.90 -0.63
C PHE A 47 -12.42 1.91 -0.78
N PRO A 48 -13.18 2.89 -0.20
CA PRO A 48 -14.64 2.90 -0.28
C PRO A 48 -15.17 2.91 -1.73
N ASP A 49 -14.44 3.56 -2.64
CA ASP A 49 -14.81 3.66 -4.05
C ASP A 49 -14.53 2.36 -4.83
N HIS A 50 -13.73 1.46 -4.26
CA HIS A 50 -13.23 0.24 -4.91
C HIS A 50 -13.78 -1.06 -4.30
N VAL A 51 -14.62 -0.99 -3.26
CA VAL A 51 -15.17 -2.18 -2.56
C VAL A 51 -15.80 -3.17 -3.54
N LEU A 52 -16.63 -2.72 -4.48
CA LEU A 52 -17.28 -3.63 -5.44
C LEU A 52 -16.30 -4.28 -6.40
N ALA A 53 -15.26 -3.55 -6.84
CA ALA A 53 -14.23 -4.10 -7.71
C ALA A 53 -13.38 -5.13 -6.97
N LEU A 54 -12.98 -4.84 -5.74
CA LEU A 54 -12.23 -5.76 -4.87
C LEU A 54 -13.04 -7.01 -4.55
N ALA A 55 -14.33 -6.86 -4.23
CA ALA A 55 -15.25 -7.98 -4.00
C ALA A 55 -15.49 -8.85 -5.25
N SER A 56 -15.21 -8.35 -6.45
CA SER A 56 -15.32 -9.11 -7.69
C SER A 56 -14.08 -9.95 -8.01
N LEU A 57 -12.98 -9.75 -7.29
CA LEU A 57 -11.76 -10.54 -7.45
C LEU A 57 -11.99 -11.97 -6.95
N ARG A 58 -11.35 -12.94 -7.60
CA ARG A 58 -11.43 -14.35 -7.19
C ARG A 58 -10.58 -14.69 -5.96
N GLY A 59 -9.62 -13.84 -5.62
CA GLY A 59 -8.79 -13.99 -4.44
C GLY A 59 -7.88 -12.78 -4.25
N ILE A 60 -7.60 -12.45 -3.00
CA ILE A 60 -6.68 -11.40 -2.58
C ILE A 60 -5.73 -12.01 -1.55
N TYR A 61 -4.43 -11.87 -1.78
CA TYR A 61 -3.40 -12.38 -0.90
C TYR A 61 -2.46 -11.24 -0.50
N LEU A 62 -2.22 -11.11 0.79
CA LEU A 62 -1.37 -10.09 1.40
C LEU A 62 -0.39 -10.78 2.36
N ASP A 63 0.89 -10.45 2.29
CA ASP A 63 1.85 -10.81 3.33
C ASP A 63 2.82 -9.66 3.61
N ALA A 64 3.40 -9.66 4.81
CA ALA A 64 4.45 -8.72 5.18
C ALA A 64 5.32 -9.29 6.33
N GLY A 65 6.57 -8.82 6.38
CA GLY A 65 7.51 -9.17 7.44
C GLY A 65 7.22 -8.43 8.75
N ASP A 66 7.32 -9.10 9.89
CA ASP A 66 7.14 -8.48 11.22
C ASP A 66 8.24 -7.46 11.58
N LYS A 67 9.39 -7.55 10.92
CA LYS A 67 10.55 -6.66 11.05
C LYS A 67 10.78 -5.82 9.81
N ASP A 68 9.76 -5.66 8.97
CA ASP A 68 9.83 -4.79 7.82
C ASP A 68 10.17 -3.35 8.26
N GLU A 69 11.34 -2.90 7.82
CA GLU A 69 11.93 -1.62 8.15
C GLU A 69 11.26 -0.42 7.46
N LEU A 70 10.39 -0.68 6.47
CA LEU A 70 9.60 0.31 5.76
C LEU A 70 8.22 0.51 6.39
N GLY A 71 7.80 -0.37 7.30
CA GLY A 71 6.51 -0.26 8.00
C GLY A 71 5.32 -0.78 7.18
N GLU A 72 5.55 -1.48 6.07
CA GLU A 72 4.49 -1.96 5.17
C GLU A 72 3.57 -2.98 5.83
N GLN A 73 4.04 -3.70 6.85
CA GLN A 73 3.22 -4.60 7.67
C GLN A 73 2.05 -3.88 8.34
N LEU A 74 2.21 -2.62 8.72
CA LEU A 74 1.15 -1.82 9.34
C LEU A 74 0.08 -1.43 8.30
N ILE A 75 0.52 -1.09 7.09
CA ILE A 75 -0.36 -0.71 5.98
C ILE A 75 -1.13 -1.94 5.49
N ALA A 76 -0.45 -3.08 5.31
CA ALA A 76 -1.07 -4.34 4.92
C ALA A 76 -2.10 -4.82 5.96
N GLN A 77 -1.80 -4.68 7.25
CA GLN A 77 -2.75 -4.97 8.32
C GLN A 77 -3.98 -4.08 8.25
N ALA A 78 -3.82 -2.76 8.15
CA ALA A 78 -4.95 -1.84 8.05
C ALA A 78 -5.82 -2.11 6.81
N PHE A 79 -5.21 -2.50 5.69
CA PHE A 79 -5.94 -2.87 4.49
C PHE A 79 -6.69 -4.21 4.64
N SER A 80 -6.08 -5.21 5.29
CA SER A 80 -6.76 -6.46 5.66
C SER A 80 -7.96 -6.22 6.57
N GLU A 81 -7.84 -5.33 7.56
CA GLU A 81 -8.95 -4.93 8.43
C GLU A 81 -10.08 -4.25 7.64
N ALA A 82 -9.75 -3.38 6.68
CA ALA A 82 -10.73 -2.74 5.80
C ALA A 82 -11.46 -3.76 4.91
N LEU A 83 -10.74 -4.69 4.30
CA LEU A 83 -11.31 -5.80 3.51
C LEU A 83 -12.25 -6.66 4.37
N GLY A 84 -11.82 -7.01 5.58
CA GLY A 84 -12.60 -7.78 6.54
C GLY A 84 -13.88 -7.06 6.98
N ALA A 85 -13.79 -5.76 7.26
CA ALA A 85 -14.95 -4.94 7.60
C ALA A 85 -15.96 -4.82 6.44
N ALA A 86 -15.49 -4.88 5.20
CA ALA A 86 -16.34 -4.90 4.00
C ALA A 86 -16.86 -6.31 3.64
N GLY A 87 -16.47 -7.35 4.39
CA GLY A 87 -16.86 -8.74 4.12
C GLY A 87 -16.21 -9.36 2.88
N ILE A 88 -15.06 -8.83 2.44
CA ILE A 88 -14.31 -9.34 1.28
C ILE A 88 -13.37 -10.44 1.74
N ASP A 89 -13.51 -11.64 1.14
CA ASP A 89 -12.62 -12.76 1.43
C ASP A 89 -11.20 -12.50 0.92
N HIS A 90 -10.23 -12.74 1.79
CA HIS A 90 -8.82 -12.50 1.51
C HIS A 90 -7.94 -13.28 2.48
N LYS A 91 -6.69 -13.50 2.09
CA LYS A 91 -5.66 -14.06 2.96
C LYS A 91 -4.66 -12.97 3.35
N PHE A 92 -4.38 -12.87 4.64
CA PHE A 92 -3.36 -11.98 5.19
C PHE A 92 -2.46 -12.75 6.17
N GLU A 93 -1.14 -12.65 5.99
CA GLU A 93 -0.16 -13.30 6.87
C GLU A 93 1.00 -12.35 7.22
N ILE A 94 1.37 -12.34 8.50
CA ILE A 94 2.62 -11.72 8.95
C ILE A 94 3.65 -12.84 9.16
N PHE A 95 4.82 -12.70 8.56
CA PHE A 95 5.90 -13.66 8.70
C PHE A 95 7.10 -13.07 9.46
N ASP A 96 7.85 -13.93 10.12
CA ASP A 96 9.12 -13.55 10.77
C ASP A 96 10.13 -13.12 9.69
N GLY A 97 10.44 -11.83 9.55
CA GLY A 97 11.32 -11.35 8.47
C GLY A 97 11.31 -9.83 8.23
N ALA A 98 12.33 -9.36 7.53
CA ALA A 98 12.46 -7.98 7.04
C ALA A 98 11.81 -7.81 5.65
N HIS A 99 11.78 -6.58 5.12
CA HIS A 99 11.08 -6.25 3.86
C HIS A 99 11.50 -7.13 2.66
N MET A 100 12.81 -7.41 2.55
CA MET A 100 13.38 -8.21 1.46
C MET A 100 13.60 -9.69 1.83
N ASP A 101 13.14 -10.13 3.00
CA ASP A 101 13.37 -11.47 3.51
C ASP A 101 12.35 -12.49 2.97
N LYS A 102 12.74 -13.76 2.88
CA LYS A 102 11.88 -14.90 2.49
C LYS A 102 11.11 -14.75 1.16
N LEU A 103 11.52 -13.84 0.27
CA LEU A 103 10.82 -13.51 -0.99
C LEU A 103 10.36 -14.74 -1.78
N TYR A 104 11.23 -15.72 -2.03
CA TYR A 104 10.85 -16.90 -2.83
C TYR A 104 9.89 -17.84 -2.10
N VAL A 105 9.93 -17.88 -0.77
CA VAL A 105 9.01 -18.70 0.04
C VAL A 105 7.61 -18.07 0.00
N GLN A 106 7.53 -16.75 0.19
CA GLN A 106 6.29 -15.99 0.13
C GLN A 106 5.69 -15.95 -1.28
N LEU A 107 6.53 -15.82 -2.31
CA LEU A 107 6.10 -15.92 -3.69
C LEU A 107 5.51 -17.31 -4.00
N ALA A 108 6.11 -18.39 -3.51
CA ALA A 108 5.56 -19.73 -3.70
C ALA A 108 4.20 -19.90 -2.97
N ALA A 109 4.07 -19.36 -1.75
CA ALA A 109 2.83 -19.42 -0.97
C ALA A 109 1.69 -18.64 -1.65
N SER A 110 1.95 -17.40 -2.09
CA SER A 110 0.98 -16.58 -2.81
C SER A 110 0.57 -17.21 -4.14
N LEU A 111 1.50 -17.76 -4.92
CA LEU A 111 1.20 -18.44 -6.17
C LEU A 111 0.31 -19.69 -5.97
N SER A 112 0.54 -20.46 -4.91
CA SER A 112 -0.33 -21.60 -4.58
C SER A 112 -1.76 -21.15 -4.28
N TYR A 113 -1.91 -20.13 -3.43
CA TYR A 113 -3.23 -19.56 -3.10
C TYR A 113 -3.94 -19.03 -4.34
N LEU A 114 -3.25 -18.25 -5.18
CA LEU A 114 -3.82 -17.69 -6.40
C LEU A 114 -4.18 -18.78 -7.41
N SER A 115 -3.39 -19.85 -7.52
CA SER A 115 -3.73 -20.99 -8.38
C SER A 115 -5.05 -21.63 -7.97
N ASP A 116 -5.25 -21.86 -6.67
CA ASP A 116 -6.49 -22.46 -6.14
C ASP A 116 -7.70 -21.53 -6.33
N ALA A 117 -7.52 -20.23 -6.10
CA ALA A 117 -8.55 -19.22 -6.29
C ALA A 117 -9.00 -19.10 -7.75
N LEU A 118 -8.08 -19.28 -8.71
CA LEU A 118 -8.35 -19.14 -10.14
C LEU A 118 -8.83 -20.45 -10.81
N ALA A 119 -8.68 -21.60 -10.14
CA ALA A 119 -9.13 -22.90 -10.65
C ALA A 119 -10.64 -23.11 -10.50
N ASN A 120 -11.29 -22.31 -9.65
CA ASN A 120 -12.74 -22.22 -9.47
C ASN A 120 -13.36 -21.10 -10.33
#